data_AF-A0A2C7A8X3-F1
#
_entry.id   AF-A0A2C7A8X3-F1
#
_cell.length_a   1.000
_cell.length_b   1.000
_cell.length_c   1.000
_cell.angle_alpha   90.00
_cell.angle_beta   90.00
_cell.angle_gamma   90.00
#
_symmetry.space_group_name_H-M   'P 1'
#
loop_
_entity.id
_entity.type
_entity.pdbx_description
1 polymer ?
#
loop_
_entity_poly.entity_id
_entity_poly.type
_entity_poly.pdbx_seq_one_letter_code
_entity_poly.pdbx_strand_id
1 'polypeptide(L)' 'MRAFDGQISGNRPISRTPEEKKRQLRDLKEALAALKPHAAASLRESLVAKIKALEAELAPRR' A
#
# COMPACT_ATOMS: atom_id res chain seq x y z
N MET A 1 2.67 3.41 33.22
CA MET A 1 3.59 3.04 32.13
C MET A 1 2.74 2.77 30.89
N ARG A 2 3.15 3.30 29.73
CA ARG A 2 2.36 3.64 28.53
C ARG A 2 1.46 2.50 28.00
N ALA A 3 0.19 2.81 27.75
CA ALA A 3 -0.68 1.99 26.91
C ALA A 3 -0.12 1.99 25.49
N PHE A 4 0.13 0.80 24.94
CA PHE A 4 0.49 0.62 23.54
C PHE A 4 -0.77 0.84 22.69
N ASP A 5 -1.01 2.09 22.33
CA ASP A 5 -1.94 2.51 21.27
C ASP A 5 -1.61 1.74 19.99
N GLY A 6 -2.43 0.75 19.62
CA GLY A 6 -2.28 0.11 18.30
C GLY A 6 -2.64 -1.37 18.19
N GLN A 7 -3.10 -2.06 19.24
CA GLN A 7 -3.65 -3.42 19.07
C GLN A 7 -5.05 -3.37 18.44
N ILE A 8 -5.12 -3.06 17.15
CA ILE A 8 -6.28 -3.39 16.31
C ILE A 8 -6.12 -4.85 15.89
N SER A 9 -6.39 -5.77 16.83
CA SER A 9 -6.67 -7.17 16.52
C SER A 9 -8.10 -7.26 15.98
N GLY A 10 -8.26 -6.90 14.71
CA GLY A 10 -9.53 -6.98 14.01
C GLY A 10 -9.59 -8.26 13.19
N ASN A 11 -10.05 -9.36 13.78
CA ASN A 11 -10.43 -10.59 13.07
C ASN A 11 -11.69 -10.41 12.18
N ARG A 12 -11.81 -9.25 11.52
CA ARG A 12 -12.79 -8.99 10.47
C ARG A 12 -12.11 -9.27 9.13
N PRO A 13 -12.81 -9.80 8.12
CA PRO A 13 -12.29 -9.81 6.77
C PRO A 13 -11.93 -8.36 6.44
N ILE A 14 -10.63 -8.09 6.28
CA ILE A 14 -10.08 -6.73 6.17
C ILE A 14 -10.61 -6.16 4.85
N SER A 15 -11.81 -5.60 4.89
CA SER A 15 -12.32 -4.73 3.85
C SER A 15 -11.39 -3.53 3.90
N ARG A 16 -10.34 -3.58 3.07
CA ARG A 16 -9.25 -2.61 2.99
C ARG A 16 -9.84 -1.21 3.11
N THR A 17 -9.77 -0.62 4.30
CA THR A 17 -10.32 0.69 4.56
C THR A 17 -9.61 1.68 3.62
N PRO A 18 -10.24 2.80 3.25
CA PRO A 18 -9.57 3.81 2.42
C PRO A 18 -8.23 4.27 3.03
N GLU A 19 -8.09 4.21 4.36
CA GLU A 19 -6.86 4.52 5.08
C GLU A 19 -5.78 3.46 4.87
N GLU A 20 -6.12 2.17 4.99
CA GLU A 20 -5.19 1.07 4.73
C GLU A 20 -4.74 1.04 3.27
N LYS A 21 -5.64 1.35 2.32
CA LYS A 21 -5.27 1.49 0.90
C LYS A 21 -4.29 2.65 0.69
N LYS A 22 -4.46 3.78 1.38
CA LYS A 22 -3.51 4.91 1.33
C LYS A 22 -2.16 4.55 1.94
N ARG A 23 -2.15 3.80 3.05
CA ARG A 23 -0.92 3.29 3.67
C ARG A 23 -0.19 2.35 2.73
N GLN A 24 -0.90 1.38 2.17
CA GLN A 24 -0.37 0.45 1.18
C GLN A 24 0.19 1.17 -0.05
N LEU A 25 -0.47 2.23 -0.51
CA LEU A 25 0.03 3.05 -1.63
C LEU A 25 1.38 3.72 -1.30
N ARG A 26 1.54 4.24 -0.08
CA ARG A 26 2.81 4.81 0.38
C ARG A 26 3.91 3.75 0.44
N ASP A 27 3.64 2.62 1.08
CA ASP A 27 4.61 1.53 1.23
C ASP A 27 5.10 1.01 -0.15
N LEU A 28 4.19 0.89 -1.14
CA LEU A 28 4.54 0.48 -2.49
C LEU A 28 5.42 1.51 -3.22
N LYS A 29 5.18 2.82 -3.00
CA LYS A 29 5.99 3.90 -3.56
C LYS A 29 7.39 3.92 -2.95
N GLU A 30 7.50 3.70 -1.64
CA GLU A 30 8.80 3.57 -0.96
C GLU A 30 9.56 2.34 -1.41
N ALA A 31 8.89 1.19 -1.55
CA ALA A 31 9.49 -0.04 -2.08
C ALA A 31 10.01 0.16 -3.52
N LEU A 32 9.26 0.90 -4.35
CA LEU A 32 9.68 1.26 -5.71
C LEU A 32 10.92 2.15 -5.70
N ALA A 33 11.00 3.12 -4.78
CA ALA A 33 12.14 4.02 -4.64
C ALA A 33 13.39 3.30 -4.08
N ALA A 34 13.20 2.33 -3.18
CA ALA A 34 14.27 1.49 -2.64
C ALA A 34 14.78 0.43 -3.64
N LEU A 35 14.05 0.17 -4.72
CA LEU A 35 14.37 -0.86 -5.68
C LEU A 35 15.57 -0.45 -6.56
N LYS A 36 16.61 -1.29 -6.60
CA LYS A 36 17.77 -1.06 -7.45
C LYS A 36 17.39 -1.15 -8.94
N PRO A 37 17.79 -0.19 -9.80
CA PRO A 37 17.33 -0.09 -11.20
C PRO A 37 17.59 -1.32 -12.07
N HIS A 38 18.65 -2.06 -11.78
CA HIS A 38 19.20 -3.12 -12.62
C HIS A 38 18.73 -4.53 -12.24
N ALA A 39 18.14 -4.72 -11.06
CA ALA A 39 17.84 -6.06 -10.54
C ALA A 39 16.40 -6.53 -10.83
N ALA A 40 15.50 -5.63 -11.23
CA ALA A 40 14.09 -5.91 -11.04
C ALA A 40 13.16 -5.11 -11.97
N ALA A 41 13.43 -5.12 -13.29
CA ALA A 41 12.57 -4.45 -14.28
C ALA A 41 11.11 -4.96 -14.23
N SER A 42 10.92 -6.29 -14.18
CA SER A 42 9.60 -6.92 -14.10
C SER A 42 8.87 -6.62 -12.77
N LEU A 43 9.60 -6.57 -11.66
CA LEU A 43 9.04 -6.20 -10.35
C LEU A 43 8.66 -4.73 -10.32
N ARG A 44 9.48 -3.86 -10.92
CA ARG A 44 9.19 -2.42 -11.05
C ARG A 44 7.89 -2.20 -11.80
N GLU A 45 7.70 -2.88 -12.93
CA GLU A 45 6.44 -2.82 -13.70
C GLU A 45 5.25 -3.31 -12.86
N SER A 46 5.42 -4.43 -12.15
CA SER A 46 4.38 -4.98 -11.26
C SER A 46 4.02 -4.02 -10.12
N LEU A 47 5.00 -3.35 -9.52
CA LEU A 47 4.80 -2.35 -8.47
C LEU A 47 4.06 -1.13 -9.02
N VAL A 48 4.48 -0.60 -10.18
CA VAL A 48 3.83 0.53 -10.84
C VAL A 48 2.37 0.20 -11.21
N ALA A 49 2.10 -1.00 -11.72
CA ALA A 49 0.75 -1.45 -12.04
C ALA A 49 -0.15 -1.50 -10.79
N LYS A 50 0.36 -2.07 -9.69
CA LYS A 50 -0.36 -2.12 -8.40
C LYS A 50 -0.63 -0.73 -7.83
N ILE A 51 0.35 0.17 -7.90
CA ILE A 51 0.22 1.58 -7.46
C ILE A 51 -0.92 2.25 -8.23
N LYS A 52 -0.93 2.15 -9.57
CA LYS A 52 -1.98 2.75 -10.40
C LYS A 52 -3.38 2.18 -10.11
N ALA A 53 -3.48 0.86 -9.93
CA ALA A 53 -4.75 0.21 -9.57
C ALA A 53 -5.27 0.71 -8.21
N LEU A 54 -4.40 0.79 -7.20
CA LEU A 54 -4.73 1.34 -5.89
C LEU A 54 -5.12 2.81 -5.94
N GLU A 55 -4.44 3.63 -6.74
CA GLU A 55 -4.80 5.04 -6.95
C GLU A 55 -6.18 5.19 -7.60
N ALA A 56 -6.52 4.34 -8.58
CA ALA A 56 -7.83 4.31 -9.21
C ALA A 56 -8.94 3.84 -8.24
N GLU A 57 -8.64 2.88 -7.37
CA GLU A 57 -9.57 2.43 -6.31
C GLU A 57 -9.78 3.47 -5.21
N LEU A 58 -8.77 4.31 -4.95
CA LEU A 58 -8.82 5.40 -3.98
C LEU A 58 -9.42 6.68 -4.56
N ALA A 59 -9.39 6.84 -5.88
CA ALA A 59 -10.07 7.94 -6.55
C ALA A 59 -11.57 7.85 -6.22
N PRO A 60 -12.18 8.91 -5.66
CA PRO A 60 -13.61 8.91 -5.44
C PRO A 60 -14.28 8.76 -6.81
N ARG A 61 -15.07 7.69 -6.97
CA ARG A 61 -16.02 7.58 -8.08
C ARG A 61 -16.97 8.76 -7.94
N ARG A 62 -16.72 9.79 -8.73
CA ARG A 62 -17.51 11.01 -8.81
C ARG A 62 -18.61 10.85 -9.83
#